data_AF-A0AAP2ZBE6-F1
#
_entry.id   AF-A0AAP2ZBE6-F1
#
_cell.length_a   1.000
_cell.length_b   1.000
_cell.length_c   1.000
_cell.angle_alpha   90.00
_cell.angle_beta   90.00
_cell.angle_gamma   90.00
#
_symmetry.space_group_name_H-M   'P 1'
#
loop_
_entity.id
_entity.type
_entity.pdbx_description
1 polymer ?
#
loop_
_entity_poly.entity_id
_entity_poly.type
_entity_poly.pdbx_seq_one_letter_code
_entity_poly.pdbx_strand_id
1 'polypeptide(L)'
;MDRRHYLLTLGSGLSASTLAGCLSDLSETTDLGDGTSDGNGNGSSGNGEETEESREADRQIRTAAGQLNRAGASLRESQGELEDPETSDYDPDEPMEFLETGLEALETARDADPTAEQEVDIEELAAYAEALETLIAVTATVTDDTLEGRIDEINDAVDETDLEAARAVATDLAETFGAASDRLEDARETLEDLDADRLDSLAITALEDVEEGATILEDVVGSLTTLSESMVTFVDAHDALEIGRDHLEDEAFDDAIDAFEEAATGYSETAGALEAGESTAPDGLLTYFDTLGCQATNLEDAALAFADAARAGRDDDRDGAEAAEADAEDALDRAEDCR
;
A
#
# COMPACT_ATOMS: atom_id res chain seq x y z
N MET A 1 29.55 17.19 -23.68
CA MET A 1 28.91 15.89 -23.43
C MET A 1 27.43 16.19 -23.29
N ASP A 2 26.55 15.41 -23.91
CA ASP A 2 25.14 15.78 -24.05
C ASP A 2 24.47 15.90 -22.67
N ARG A 3 24.01 17.11 -22.29
CA ARG A 3 23.22 17.39 -21.07
C ARG A 3 21.98 16.49 -20.96
N ARG A 4 21.38 16.13 -22.11
CA ARG A 4 20.28 15.15 -22.20
C ARG A 4 20.65 13.74 -21.75
N HIS A 5 21.94 13.41 -21.66
CA HIS A 5 22.39 12.09 -21.22
C HIS A 5 22.48 11.98 -19.69
N TYR A 6 22.54 13.12 -18.97
CA TYR A 6 22.49 13.13 -17.51
C TYR A 6 21.07 12.94 -16.97
N LEU A 7 20.05 13.47 -17.67
CA LEU A 7 18.65 13.30 -17.25
C LEU A 7 18.14 11.86 -17.39
N LEU A 8 18.55 11.16 -18.45
CA LEU A 8 18.33 9.72 -18.63
C LEU A 8 18.95 8.82 -17.54
N THR A 9 19.66 9.39 -16.57
CA THR A 9 20.30 8.64 -15.48
C THR A 9 19.61 8.90 -14.13
N LEU A 10 18.81 9.97 -14.00
CA LEU A 10 18.13 10.33 -12.76
C LEU A 10 16.86 9.51 -12.51
N GLY A 11 16.17 8.98 -13.54
CA GLY A 11 15.03 8.06 -13.39
C GLY A 11 15.42 6.59 -13.29
N SER A 12 16.67 6.22 -13.63
CA SER A 12 17.16 4.84 -13.53
C SER A 12 17.46 4.35 -12.09
N GLY A 13 17.14 5.15 -11.07
CA GLY A 13 17.51 4.95 -9.66
C GLY A 13 16.75 3.84 -8.93
N LEU A 14 15.55 3.47 -9.37
CA LEU A 14 14.79 2.33 -8.84
C LEU A 14 15.00 1.06 -9.68
N SER A 15 16.22 0.85 -10.18
CA SER A 15 16.57 -0.40 -10.85
C SER A 15 16.45 -1.58 -9.89
N ALA A 16 15.39 -2.38 -10.02
CA ALA A 16 15.04 -3.63 -9.30
C ALA A 16 16.07 -4.80 -9.45
N SER A 17 17.36 -4.49 -9.54
CA SER A 17 18.40 -5.43 -10.00
C SER A 17 19.24 -6.09 -8.90
N THR A 18 18.92 -5.95 -7.61
CA THR A 18 19.82 -6.48 -6.54
C THR A 18 19.32 -7.64 -5.69
N LEU A 19 18.08 -8.15 -5.82
CA LEU A 19 17.55 -9.14 -4.86
C LEU A 19 17.32 -10.58 -5.38
N ALA A 20 17.78 -10.92 -6.59
CA ALA A 20 17.73 -12.30 -7.12
C ALA A 20 18.67 -13.33 -6.42
N GLY A 21 19.09 -13.10 -5.17
CA GLY A 21 20.31 -13.67 -4.61
C GLY A 21 20.22 -14.55 -3.36
N CYS A 22 19.09 -14.63 -2.66
CA CYS A 22 19.08 -15.25 -1.32
C CYS A 22 17.89 -16.18 -1.00
N LEU A 23 17.27 -16.84 -1.99
CA LEU A 23 16.29 -17.92 -1.71
C LEU A 23 16.88 -19.31 -2.00
N SER A 24 17.75 -19.78 -1.10
CA SER A 24 18.26 -21.17 -1.09
C SER A 24 18.83 -21.58 0.27
N ASP A 25 18.04 -21.53 1.35
CA ASP A 25 18.09 -22.51 2.45
C ASP A 25 17.04 -22.17 3.50
N LEU A 26 15.97 -22.96 3.60
CA LEU A 26 15.29 -23.39 4.84
C LEU A 26 14.06 -24.24 4.49
N SER A 27 14.31 -25.36 3.82
CA SER A 27 13.39 -26.50 3.83
C SER A 27 13.83 -27.43 4.96
N GLU A 28 13.29 -27.25 6.18
CA GLU A 28 13.34 -28.29 7.22
C GLU A 28 12.13 -28.23 8.17
N THR A 29 11.08 -28.94 7.77
CA THR A 29 10.21 -29.78 8.59
C THR A 29 9.57 -29.20 9.86
N THR A 30 8.23 -29.07 9.86
CA THR A 30 7.44 -29.58 11.00
C THR A 30 6.13 -30.23 10.53
N ASP A 31 6.06 -31.51 10.84
CA ASP A 31 4.94 -32.44 10.72
C ASP A 31 3.81 -32.05 11.68
N LEU A 32 2.63 -31.69 11.15
CA LEU A 32 1.40 -31.50 11.93
C LEU A 32 0.30 -32.44 11.42
N GLY A 33 0.38 -33.67 11.91
CA GLY A 33 -0.70 -34.29 12.70
C GLY A 33 -2.10 -34.35 12.11
N ASP A 34 -2.40 -35.44 11.42
CA ASP A 34 -3.75 -36.03 11.28
C ASP A 34 -4.37 -36.25 12.67
N GLY A 35 -5.30 -35.36 13.02
CA GLY A 35 -6.09 -35.38 14.24
C GLY A 35 -7.54 -35.79 13.98
N THR A 36 -7.76 -37.02 13.49
CA THR A 36 -9.08 -37.65 13.52
C THR A 36 -9.54 -37.82 14.98
N SER A 37 -10.51 -37.01 15.41
CA SER A 37 -11.08 -37.08 16.76
C SER A 37 -12.54 -37.52 16.72
N ASP A 38 -12.75 -38.82 17.01
CA ASP A 38 -14.04 -39.44 17.30
C ASP A 38 -14.60 -38.91 18.64
N GLY A 39 -15.43 -37.87 18.56
CA GLY A 39 -16.16 -37.29 19.70
C GLY A 39 -17.56 -37.88 19.87
N ASN A 40 -17.65 -39.08 20.46
CA ASN A 40 -18.91 -39.67 20.92
C ASN A 40 -19.45 -38.94 22.17
N GLY A 41 -20.30 -37.93 21.98
CA GLY A 41 -20.98 -37.17 23.03
C GLY A 41 -22.47 -37.52 23.14
N ASN A 42 -22.80 -38.42 24.07
CA ASN A 42 -24.16 -38.74 24.48
C ASN A 42 -24.57 -37.88 25.69
N GLY A 43 -25.56 -36.99 25.53
CA GLY A 43 -26.23 -36.26 26.62
C GLY A 43 -27.30 -35.31 26.06
N SER A 44 -28.58 -35.66 26.10
CA SER A 44 -29.53 -35.46 27.21
C SER A 44 -30.51 -34.31 26.93
N SER A 45 -31.64 -34.70 26.36
CA SER A 45 -32.97 -34.06 26.35
C SER A 45 -33.17 -32.76 27.13
N GLY A 46 -33.32 -31.67 26.38
CA GLY A 46 -34.15 -30.50 26.73
C GLY A 46 -35.28 -30.40 25.70
N ASN A 47 -36.54 -30.52 26.16
CA ASN A 47 -37.73 -30.43 25.32
C ASN A 47 -38.03 -28.96 24.96
N GLY A 48 -37.50 -28.49 23.84
CA GLY A 48 -38.14 -27.53 22.96
C GLY A 48 -38.34 -28.22 21.62
N GLU A 49 -39.53 -28.19 21.04
CA GLU A 49 -39.75 -28.72 19.68
C GLU A 49 -39.06 -27.79 18.68
N GLU A 50 -37.74 -27.92 18.54
CA GLU A 50 -37.01 -27.36 17.40
C GLU A 50 -37.53 -28.01 16.12
N THR A 51 -37.94 -27.18 15.18
CA THR A 51 -38.34 -27.60 13.83
C THR A 51 -37.14 -28.17 13.07
N GLU A 52 -37.39 -29.02 12.07
CA GLU A 52 -36.30 -29.51 11.21
C GLU A 52 -35.58 -28.35 10.49
N GLU A 53 -36.33 -27.29 10.18
CA GLU A 53 -35.87 -26.03 9.58
C GLU A 53 -34.90 -25.28 10.52
N SER A 54 -35.24 -25.13 11.80
CA SER A 54 -34.37 -24.49 12.80
C SER A 54 -33.04 -25.22 12.99
N ARG A 55 -33.01 -26.56 12.89
CA ARG A 55 -31.76 -27.35 12.95
C ARG A 55 -30.88 -27.17 11.71
N GLU A 56 -31.49 -26.88 10.57
CA GLU A 56 -30.77 -26.62 9.34
C GLU A 56 -30.13 -25.24 9.38
N ALA A 57 -30.85 -24.20 9.82
CA ALA A 57 -30.28 -22.87 10.05
C ALA A 57 -29.04 -22.94 10.97
N ASP A 58 -29.18 -23.66 12.10
CA ASP A 58 -28.11 -23.92 13.05
C ASP A 58 -26.88 -24.63 12.46
N ARG A 59 -27.10 -25.57 11.54
CA ARG A 59 -26.02 -26.27 10.84
C ARG A 59 -25.30 -25.31 9.93
N GLN A 60 -26.04 -24.50 9.17
CA GLN A 60 -25.47 -23.59 8.18
C GLN A 60 -24.76 -22.40 8.83
N ILE A 61 -25.25 -21.88 9.96
CA ILE A 61 -24.54 -20.88 10.78
C ILE A 61 -23.16 -21.41 11.21
N ARG A 62 -23.08 -22.66 11.69
CA ARG A 62 -21.79 -23.28 12.05
C ARG A 62 -20.90 -23.53 10.84
N THR A 63 -21.47 -23.90 9.69
CA THR A 63 -20.72 -24.02 8.44
C THR A 63 -20.12 -22.68 8.04
N ALA A 64 -20.91 -21.61 8.07
CA ALA A 64 -20.47 -20.26 7.77
C ALA A 64 -19.32 -19.83 8.69
N ALA A 65 -19.52 -19.92 10.01
CA ALA A 65 -18.48 -19.57 10.98
C ALA A 65 -17.18 -20.38 10.76
N GLY A 66 -17.29 -21.67 10.45
CA GLY A 66 -16.14 -22.51 10.13
C GLY A 66 -15.39 -22.08 8.86
N GLN A 67 -16.08 -21.57 7.85
CA GLN A 67 -15.45 -21.06 6.62
C GLN A 67 -14.87 -19.66 6.81
N LEU A 68 -15.56 -18.76 7.51
CA LEU A 68 -15.04 -17.41 7.80
C LEU A 68 -13.77 -17.47 8.65
N ASN A 69 -13.67 -18.40 9.60
CA ASN A 69 -12.41 -18.65 10.32
C ASN A 69 -11.27 -19.11 9.40
N ARG A 70 -11.56 -19.87 8.33
CA ARG A 70 -10.52 -20.28 7.36
C ARG A 70 -10.09 -19.12 6.49
N ALA A 71 -11.03 -18.28 6.05
CA ALA A 71 -10.72 -17.05 5.34
C ALA A 71 -9.82 -16.13 6.20
N GLY A 72 -10.20 -15.88 7.46
CA GLY A 72 -9.37 -15.11 8.39
C GLY A 72 -8.00 -15.76 8.67
N ALA A 73 -7.94 -17.09 8.80
CA ALA A 73 -6.66 -17.78 9.01
C ALA A 73 -5.73 -17.71 7.78
N SER A 74 -6.28 -17.78 6.58
CA SER A 74 -5.54 -17.62 5.32
C SER A 74 -5.00 -16.19 5.17
N LEU A 75 -5.81 -15.17 5.49
CA LEU A 75 -5.36 -13.79 5.53
C LEU A 75 -4.25 -13.56 6.57
N ARG A 76 -4.31 -14.24 7.70
CA ARG A 76 -3.26 -14.14 8.73
C ARG A 76 -1.95 -14.78 8.30
N GLU A 77 -2.00 -15.86 7.52
CA GLU A 77 -0.78 -16.49 6.99
C GLU A 77 -0.01 -15.53 6.07
N SER A 78 -0.72 -14.67 5.33
CA SER A 78 -0.09 -13.66 4.47
C SER A 78 0.39 -12.41 5.21
N GLN A 79 -0.10 -12.11 6.41
CA GLN A 79 0.34 -10.93 7.18
C GLN A 79 1.84 -10.94 7.51
N GLY A 80 2.42 -12.12 7.74
CA GLY A 80 3.87 -12.23 7.94
C GLY A 80 4.68 -11.89 6.67
N GLU A 81 4.04 -11.88 5.51
CA GLU A 81 4.63 -11.51 4.22
C GLU A 81 4.39 -10.03 3.88
N LEU A 82 3.42 -9.36 4.52
CA LEU A 82 3.16 -7.93 4.31
C LEU A 82 4.25 -7.00 4.87
N GLU A 83 5.08 -7.52 5.77
CA GLU A 83 6.28 -6.80 6.24
C GLU A 83 7.35 -6.68 5.13
N ASP A 84 7.30 -7.54 4.10
CA ASP A 84 8.17 -7.54 2.93
C ASP A 84 7.37 -7.84 1.64
N PRO A 85 6.63 -6.83 1.12
CA PRO A 85 5.69 -7.02 0.01
C PRO A 85 6.35 -7.49 -1.29
N GLU A 86 7.66 -7.30 -1.45
CA GLU A 86 8.41 -7.77 -2.63
C GLU A 86 8.56 -9.30 -2.69
N THR A 87 8.33 -9.97 -1.57
CA THR A 87 8.50 -11.42 -1.43
C THR A 87 7.18 -12.17 -1.20
N SER A 88 6.06 -11.44 -1.13
CA SER A 88 4.76 -12.03 -0.88
C SER A 88 4.20 -12.69 -2.14
N ASP A 89 3.92 -13.98 -2.04
CA ASP A 89 3.17 -14.75 -3.05
C ASP A 89 1.69 -14.83 -2.62
N TYR A 90 1.11 -13.70 -2.20
CA TYR A 90 -0.27 -13.68 -1.72
C TYR A 90 -1.25 -14.06 -2.84
N ASP A 91 -1.98 -15.16 -2.64
CA ASP A 91 -3.06 -15.59 -3.52
C ASP A 91 -4.42 -15.22 -2.89
N PRO A 92 -5.13 -14.21 -3.43
CA PRO A 92 -6.44 -13.84 -2.91
C PRO A 92 -7.52 -14.87 -3.21
N ASP A 93 -7.32 -15.79 -4.17
CA ASP A 93 -8.37 -16.73 -4.58
C ASP A 93 -8.71 -17.73 -3.46
N GLU A 94 -7.72 -18.18 -2.68
CA GLU A 94 -7.92 -19.12 -1.57
C GLU A 94 -8.80 -18.54 -0.43
N PRO A 95 -8.47 -17.39 0.19
CA PRO A 95 -9.34 -16.81 1.21
C PRO A 95 -10.71 -16.40 0.66
N MET A 96 -10.80 -15.98 -0.62
CA MET A 96 -12.08 -15.71 -1.28
C MET A 96 -12.95 -16.96 -1.43
N GLU A 97 -12.40 -18.13 -1.78
CA GLU A 97 -13.17 -19.37 -1.90
C GLU A 97 -13.83 -19.75 -0.55
N PHE A 98 -13.10 -19.58 0.57
CA PHE A 98 -13.65 -19.80 1.90
C PHE A 98 -14.75 -18.80 2.23
N LEU A 99 -14.53 -17.51 1.94
CA LEU A 99 -15.51 -16.45 2.15
C LEU A 99 -16.81 -16.71 1.37
N GLU A 100 -16.71 -17.01 0.07
CA GLU A 100 -17.86 -17.31 -0.81
C GLU A 100 -18.67 -18.50 -0.26
N THR A 101 -17.99 -19.57 0.14
CA THR A 101 -18.63 -20.74 0.74
C THR A 101 -19.33 -20.39 2.07
N GLY A 102 -18.74 -19.50 2.86
CA GLY A 102 -19.33 -18.99 4.10
C GLY A 102 -20.61 -18.18 3.85
N LEU A 103 -20.58 -17.28 2.87
CA LEU A 103 -21.72 -16.46 2.46
C LEU A 103 -22.87 -17.31 1.90
N GLU A 104 -22.58 -18.33 1.08
CA GLU A 104 -23.59 -19.28 0.58
C GLU A 104 -24.27 -20.05 1.74
N ALA A 105 -23.50 -20.43 2.77
CA ALA A 105 -24.05 -21.04 3.97
C ALA A 105 -24.96 -20.06 4.75
N LEU A 106 -24.58 -18.78 4.89
CA LEU A 106 -25.44 -17.77 5.50
C LEU A 106 -26.74 -17.55 4.71
N GLU A 107 -26.69 -17.52 3.38
CA GLU A 107 -27.89 -17.45 2.52
C GLU A 107 -28.80 -18.66 2.75
N THR A 108 -28.23 -19.87 2.77
CA THR A 108 -28.98 -21.10 3.07
C THR A 108 -29.59 -21.08 4.47
N ALA A 109 -28.91 -20.49 5.46
CA ALA A 109 -29.43 -20.34 6.82
C ALA A 109 -30.65 -19.40 6.85
N ARG A 110 -30.65 -18.31 6.07
CA ARG A 110 -31.78 -17.37 5.95
C ARG A 110 -33.01 -18.03 5.32
N ASP A 111 -32.80 -18.89 4.33
CA ASP A 111 -33.87 -19.61 3.65
C ASP A 111 -34.53 -20.71 4.49
N ALA A 112 -33.90 -21.09 5.62
CA ALA A 112 -34.35 -22.15 6.52
C ALA A 112 -35.29 -21.67 7.65
N ASP A 113 -35.99 -20.53 7.47
CA ASP A 113 -36.91 -19.92 8.45
C ASP A 113 -36.26 -19.77 9.85
N PRO A 114 -35.16 -18.98 9.96
CA PRO A 114 -34.42 -18.83 11.20
C PRO A 114 -35.29 -18.22 12.30
N THR A 115 -34.99 -18.58 13.54
CA THR A 115 -35.53 -17.86 14.71
C THR A 115 -34.95 -16.45 14.78
N ALA A 116 -35.60 -15.55 15.52
CA ALA A 116 -35.08 -14.19 15.70
C ALA A 116 -33.68 -14.13 16.34
N GLU A 117 -33.27 -15.15 17.11
CA GLU A 117 -31.90 -15.23 17.64
C GLU A 117 -30.91 -15.59 16.53
N GLN A 118 -31.25 -16.59 15.72
CA GLN A 118 -30.47 -17.02 14.55
C GLN A 118 -30.38 -15.92 13.47
N GLU A 119 -31.43 -15.11 13.27
CA GLU A 119 -31.39 -13.96 12.37
C GLU A 119 -30.28 -12.99 12.78
N VAL A 120 -30.13 -12.70 14.07
CA VAL A 120 -29.07 -11.81 14.55
C VAL A 120 -27.68 -12.49 14.42
N ASP A 121 -27.56 -13.81 14.66
CA ASP A 121 -26.29 -14.51 14.41
C ASP A 121 -25.87 -14.44 12.93
N ILE A 122 -26.85 -14.55 12.03
CA ILE A 122 -26.62 -14.44 10.58
C ILE A 122 -26.21 -13.03 10.18
N GLU A 123 -26.82 -12.00 10.78
CA GLU A 123 -26.44 -10.59 10.56
C GLU A 123 -25.01 -10.33 11.03
N GLU A 124 -24.65 -10.80 12.22
CA GLU A 124 -23.32 -10.67 12.80
C GLU A 124 -22.24 -11.33 11.93
N LEU A 125 -22.46 -12.58 11.51
CA LEU A 125 -21.53 -13.29 10.64
C LEU A 125 -21.44 -12.68 9.23
N ALA A 126 -22.51 -12.05 8.74
CA ALA A 126 -22.48 -11.37 7.46
C ALA A 126 -21.65 -10.08 7.51
N ALA A 127 -21.75 -9.31 8.60
CA ALA A 127 -20.90 -8.13 8.81
C ALA A 127 -19.42 -8.52 8.95
N TYR A 128 -19.12 -9.60 9.69
CA TYR A 128 -17.76 -10.14 9.76
C TYR A 128 -17.23 -10.60 8.39
N ALA A 129 -18.08 -11.24 7.57
CA ALA A 129 -17.72 -11.64 6.21
C ALA A 129 -17.43 -10.44 5.30
N GLU A 130 -18.21 -9.36 5.39
CA GLU A 130 -17.99 -8.11 4.64
C GLU A 130 -16.67 -7.43 5.00
N ALA A 131 -16.31 -7.41 6.30
CA ALA A 131 -15.00 -6.94 6.74
C ALA A 131 -13.87 -7.81 6.16
N LEU A 132 -13.98 -9.13 6.21
CA LEU A 132 -13.00 -10.04 5.62
C LEU A 132 -12.85 -9.86 4.11
N GLU A 133 -13.95 -9.72 3.37
CA GLU A 133 -13.93 -9.44 1.92
C GLU A 133 -13.10 -8.20 1.61
N THR A 134 -13.34 -7.14 2.38
CA THR A 134 -12.65 -5.87 2.21
C THR A 134 -11.17 -5.99 2.53
N LEU A 135 -10.81 -6.65 3.63
CA LEU A 135 -9.40 -6.88 3.99
C LEU A 135 -8.67 -7.72 2.94
N ILE A 136 -9.30 -8.76 2.40
CA ILE A 136 -8.74 -9.58 1.31
C ILE A 136 -8.47 -8.72 0.07
N ALA A 137 -9.44 -7.88 -0.32
CA ALA A 137 -9.31 -7.00 -1.47
C ALA A 137 -8.23 -5.92 -1.31
N VAL A 138 -8.13 -5.32 -0.12
CA VAL A 138 -7.06 -4.36 0.20
C VAL A 138 -5.69 -5.06 0.21
N THR A 139 -5.60 -6.25 0.79
CA THR A 139 -4.38 -7.07 0.77
C THR A 139 -3.94 -7.39 -0.67
N ALA A 140 -4.89 -7.78 -1.53
CA ALA A 140 -4.61 -8.01 -2.96
C ALA A 140 -4.14 -6.74 -3.68
N THR A 141 -4.62 -5.56 -3.28
CA THR A 141 -4.22 -4.28 -3.86
C THR A 141 -2.77 -3.92 -3.51
N VAL A 142 -2.34 -4.17 -2.26
CA VAL A 142 -0.96 -3.87 -1.82
C VAL A 142 0.07 -4.91 -2.25
N THR A 143 -0.38 -6.11 -2.61
CA THR A 143 0.45 -7.21 -3.13
C THR A 143 0.32 -7.38 -4.65
N ASP A 144 -0.30 -6.42 -5.34
CA ASP A 144 -0.50 -6.46 -6.79
C ASP A 144 0.86 -6.47 -7.52
N ASP A 145 1.11 -7.53 -8.30
CA ASP A 145 2.36 -7.75 -9.03
C ASP A 145 2.60 -6.73 -10.15
N THR A 146 1.59 -5.94 -10.51
CA THR A 146 1.71 -4.86 -11.49
C THR A 146 2.27 -3.56 -10.90
N LEU A 147 2.37 -3.44 -9.56
CA LEU A 147 2.87 -2.22 -8.90
C LEU A 147 4.30 -1.87 -9.34
N GLU A 148 5.21 -2.85 -9.40
CA GLU A 148 6.59 -2.65 -9.89
C GLU A 148 6.58 -2.06 -11.31
N GLY A 149 5.75 -2.61 -12.20
CA GLY A 149 5.62 -2.13 -13.58
C GLY A 149 5.08 -0.70 -13.68
N ARG A 150 4.24 -0.25 -12.73
CA ARG A 150 3.74 1.13 -12.68
C ARG A 150 4.82 2.10 -12.21
N ILE A 151 5.66 1.69 -11.26
CA ILE A 151 6.82 2.48 -10.83
C ILE A 151 7.82 2.63 -11.99
N ASP A 152 8.10 1.54 -12.71
CA ASP A 152 8.92 1.58 -13.93
C ASP A 152 8.33 2.52 -14.98
N GLU A 153 7.00 2.50 -15.19
CA GLU A 153 6.33 3.41 -16.13
C GLU A 153 6.49 4.89 -15.73
N ILE A 154 6.43 5.21 -14.43
CA ILE A 154 6.69 6.56 -13.93
C ILE A 154 8.14 6.96 -14.21
N ASN A 155 9.10 6.09 -13.88
CA ASN A 155 10.53 6.36 -14.07
C ASN A 155 10.88 6.56 -15.54
N ASP A 156 10.41 5.66 -16.42
CA ASP A 156 10.59 5.75 -17.86
C ASP A 156 10.00 7.06 -18.41
N ALA A 157 8.81 7.46 -17.95
CA ALA A 157 8.18 8.70 -18.37
C ALA A 157 8.95 9.94 -17.89
N VAL A 158 9.49 9.95 -16.66
CA VAL A 158 10.38 11.01 -16.16
C VAL A 158 11.66 11.09 -16.99
N ASP A 159 12.30 9.95 -17.27
CA ASP A 159 13.52 9.86 -18.08
C ASP A 159 13.32 10.35 -19.53
N GLU A 160 12.14 10.09 -20.10
CA GLU A 160 11.75 10.57 -21.43
C GLU A 160 11.24 12.03 -21.43
N THR A 161 11.18 12.66 -20.25
CA THR A 161 10.60 14.01 -20.03
C THR A 161 9.12 14.10 -20.42
N ASP A 162 8.40 12.97 -20.39
CA ASP A 162 6.94 12.90 -20.54
C ASP A 162 6.28 13.01 -19.16
N LEU A 163 6.41 14.18 -18.54
CA LEU A 163 5.95 14.42 -17.16
C LEU A 163 4.43 14.42 -17.03
N GLU A 164 3.69 14.62 -18.13
CA GLU A 164 2.24 14.44 -18.15
C GLU A 164 1.88 12.96 -17.97
N ALA A 165 2.59 12.05 -18.64
CA ALA A 165 2.41 10.61 -18.46
C ALA A 165 2.83 10.15 -17.06
N ALA A 166 4.01 10.58 -16.58
CA ALA A 166 4.48 10.26 -15.23
C ALA A 166 3.47 10.70 -14.16
N ARG A 167 2.96 11.94 -14.26
CA ARG A 167 1.95 12.49 -13.34
C ARG A 167 0.66 11.66 -13.39
N ALA A 168 0.21 11.26 -14.57
CA ALA A 168 -1.01 10.46 -14.71
C ALA A 168 -0.91 9.12 -14.00
N VAL A 169 0.22 8.41 -14.15
CA VAL A 169 0.44 7.10 -13.50
C VAL A 169 0.60 7.27 -11.99
N ALA A 170 1.39 8.26 -11.53
CA ALA A 170 1.54 8.55 -10.11
C ALA A 170 0.21 8.93 -9.44
N THR A 171 -0.63 9.72 -10.12
CA THR A 171 -1.96 10.11 -9.61
C THR A 171 -2.88 8.89 -9.52
N ASP A 172 -2.91 8.04 -10.54
CA ASP A 172 -3.71 6.81 -10.53
C ASP A 172 -3.26 5.85 -9.41
N LEU A 173 -1.96 5.85 -9.07
CA LEU A 173 -1.43 5.07 -7.95
C LEU A 173 -1.88 5.64 -6.60
N ALA A 174 -1.77 6.96 -6.42
CA ALA A 174 -2.25 7.66 -5.23
C ALA A 174 -3.77 7.48 -5.03
N GLU A 175 -4.56 7.56 -6.11
CA GLU A 175 -6.00 7.30 -6.06
C GLU A 175 -6.32 5.84 -5.69
N THR A 176 -5.51 4.88 -6.18
CA THR A 176 -5.65 3.46 -5.85
C THR A 176 -5.45 3.21 -4.36
N PHE A 177 -4.34 3.69 -3.79
CA PHE A 177 -4.03 3.49 -2.37
C PHE A 177 -4.90 4.33 -1.44
N GLY A 178 -5.26 5.55 -1.82
CA GLY A 178 -6.24 6.34 -1.07
C GLY A 178 -7.59 5.63 -0.97
N ALA A 179 -8.08 5.05 -2.08
CA ALA A 179 -9.32 4.27 -2.04
C ALA A 179 -9.18 2.95 -1.27
N ALA A 180 -7.99 2.35 -1.22
CA ALA A 180 -7.73 1.18 -0.38
C ALA A 180 -7.74 1.55 1.11
N SER A 181 -7.18 2.71 1.47
CA SER A 181 -7.18 3.26 2.82
C SER A 181 -8.60 3.53 3.31
N ASP A 182 -9.44 4.19 2.51
CA ASP A 182 -10.85 4.46 2.87
C ASP A 182 -11.62 3.16 3.16
N ARG A 183 -11.45 2.14 2.31
CA ARG A 183 -12.08 0.83 2.48
C ARG A 183 -11.60 0.11 3.73
N LEU A 184 -10.31 0.23 4.05
CA LEU A 184 -9.74 -0.37 5.24
C LEU A 184 -10.27 0.29 6.52
N GLU A 185 -10.43 1.61 6.53
CA GLU A 185 -11.08 2.34 7.62
C GLU A 185 -12.51 1.84 7.83
N ASP A 186 -13.31 1.74 6.77
CA ASP A 186 -14.69 1.21 6.81
C ASP A 186 -14.74 -0.24 7.35
N ALA A 187 -13.81 -1.10 6.91
CA ALA A 187 -13.72 -2.48 7.39
C ALA A 187 -13.37 -2.56 8.88
N ARG A 188 -12.51 -1.67 9.36
CA ARG A 188 -12.15 -1.58 10.79
C ARG A 188 -13.28 -1.07 11.65
N GLU A 189 -13.99 -0.03 11.21
CA GLU A 189 -15.21 0.42 11.91
C GLU A 189 -16.22 -0.73 12.01
N THR A 190 -16.36 -1.51 10.92
CA THR A 190 -17.20 -2.71 10.92
C THR A 190 -16.74 -3.73 11.95
N LEU A 191 -15.45 -4.04 12.02
CA LEU A 191 -14.89 -5.00 13.00
C LEU A 191 -15.11 -4.52 14.45
N GLU A 192 -14.88 -3.25 14.73
CA GLU A 192 -15.05 -2.64 16.06
C GLU A 192 -16.50 -2.64 16.54
N ASP A 193 -17.46 -2.57 15.62
CA ASP A 193 -18.90 -2.60 15.90
C ASP A 193 -19.44 -4.01 16.16
N LEU A 194 -18.67 -5.07 15.86
CA LEU A 194 -19.08 -6.46 16.08
C LEU A 194 -19.17 -6.81 17.58
N ASP A 195 -20.16 -7.64 17.93
CA ASP A 195 -20.32 -8.22 19.26
C ASP A 195 -19.37 -9.42 19.43
N ALA A 196 -18.16 -9.13 19.94
CA ALA A 196 -17.12 -10.13 20.17
C ALA A 196 -17.58 -11.31 21.06
N ASP A 197 -18.38 -11.05 22.10
CA ASP A 197 -18.92 -12.11 22.98
C ASP A 197 -19.86 -13.03 22.20
N ARG A 198 -20.63 -12.47 21.26
CA ARG A 198 -21.51 -13.23 20.39
C ARG A 198 -20.74 -14.04 19.34
N LEU A 199 -19.75 -13.45 18.69
CA LEU A 199 -18.91 -14.13 17.71
C LEU A 199 -18.11 -15.29 18.33
N ASP A 200 -17.60 -15.13 19.56
CA ASP A 200 -16.98 -16.23 20.32
C ASP A 200 -17.99 -17.38 20.57
N SER A 201 -19.24 -17.04 20.87
CA SER A 201 -20.31 -18.05 21.05
C SER A 201 -20.63 -18.82 19.76
N LEU A 202 -20.39 -18.21 18.60
CA LEU A 202 -20.50 -18.82 17.27
C LEU A 202 -19.23 -19.54 16.83
N ALA A 203 -18.22 -19.60 17.71
CA ALA A 203 -16.90 -20.18 17.47
C ALA A 203 -16.09 -19.46 16.37
N ILE A 204 -16.29 -18.15 16.19
CA ILE A 204 -15.32 -17.30 15.49
C ILE A 204 -14.16 -17.05 16.46
N THR A 205 -12.99 -17.61 16.15
CA THR A 205 -11.79 -17.49 16.98
C THR A 205 -10.75 -16.55 16.38
N ALA A 206 -10.96 -16.11 15.15
CA ALA A 206 -10.01 -15.30 14.39
C ALA A 206 -10.26 -13.78 14.51
N LEU A 207 -11.24 -13.31 15.30
CA LEU A 207 -11.58 -11.88 15.33
C LEU A 207 -10.39 -11.01 15.80
N GLU A 208 -9.79 -11.33 16.95
CA GLU A 208 -8.62 -10.59 17.48
C GLU A 208 -7.43 -10.61 16.49
N ASP A 209 -7.14 -11.79 15.92
CA ASP A 209 -6.10 -11.95 14.89
C ASP A 209 -6.39 -11.11 13.62
N VAL A 210 -7.67 -10.97 13.24
CA VAL A 210 -8.10 -10.18 12.07
C VAL A 210 -8.02 -8.68 12.34
N GLU A 211 -8.39 -8.23 13.55
CA GLU A 211 -8.24 -6.84 13.98
C GLU A 211 -6.77 -6.41 14.04
N GLU A 212 -5.89 -7.28 14.58
CA GLU A 212 -4.44 -7.06 14.57
C GLU A 212 -3.91 -6.97 13.13
N GLY A 213 -4.34 -7.89 12.27
CA GLY A 213 -4.02 -7.88 10.85
C GLY A 213 -4.45 -6.62 10.11
N ALA A 214 -5.66 -6.13 10.38
CA ALA A 214 -6.17 -4.89 9.81
C ALA A 214 -5.37 -3.67 10.27
N THR A 215 -4.76 -3.73 11.47
CA THR A 215 -3.84 -2.69 11.95
C THR A 215 -2.52 -2.70 11.21
N ILE A 216 -1.93 -3.88 10.99
CA ILE A 216 -0.71 -4.01 10.19
C ILE A 216 -0.96 -3.53 8.75
N LEU A 217 -2.08 -3.91 8.16
CA LEU A 217 -2.47 -3.50 6.82
C LEU A 217 -2.71 -1.98 6.73
N GLU A 218 -3.15 -1.33 7.81
CA GLU A 218 -3.31 0.13 7.87
C GLU A 218 -1.95 0.82 7.78
N ASP A 219 -0.96 0.35 8.53
CA ASP A 219 0.40 0.90 8.49
C ASP A 219 1.02 0.76 7.08
N VAL A 220 0.82 -0.40 6.44
CA VAL A 220 1.28 -0.66 5.05
C VAL A 220 0.58 0.27 4.05
N VAL A 221 -0.76 0.30 4.04
CA VAL A 221 -1.53 1.12 3.09
C VAL A 221 -1.27 2.61 3.31
N GLY A 222 -1.17 3.06 4.56
CA GLY A 222 -0.83 4.45 4.89
C GLY A 222 0.56 4.85 4.38
N SER A 223 1.53 3.93 4.48
CA SER A 223 2.87 4.13 3.94
C SER A 223 2.88 4.21 2.41
N LEU A 224 2.18 3.31 1.73
CA LEU A 224 2.04 3.31 0.26
C LEU A 224 1.28 4.55 -0.25
N THR A 225 0.28 5.00 0.49
CA THR A 225 -0.44 6.26 0.21
C THR A 225 0.53 7.44 0.31
N THR A 226 1.31 7.52 1.39
CA THR A 226 2.32 8.58 1.56
C THR A 226 3.36 8.57 0.44
N LEU A 227 3.89 7.41 0.06
CA LEU A 227 4.86 7.26 -1.03
C LEU A 227 4.27 7.69 -2.37
N SER A 228 3.06 7.24 -2.70
CA SER A 228 2.42 7.55 -3.98
C SER A 228 2.01 9.03 -4.11
N GLU A 229 1.48 9.63 -3.04
CA GLU A 229 1.21 11.08 -3.00
C GLU A 229 2.50 11.90 -3.11
N SER A 230 3.55 11.49 -2.38
CA SER A 230 4.88 12.11 -2.45
C SER A 230 5.45 12.06 -3.88
N MET A 231 5.21 10.96 -4.60
CA MET A 231 5.64 10.82 -5.99
C MET A 231 4.88 11.76 -6.95
N VAL A 232 3.61 12.04 -6.71
CA VAL A 232 2.87 13.07 -7.47
C VAL A 232 3.53 14.43 -7.29
N THR A 233 3.77 14.84 -6.03
CA THR A 233 4.45 16.11 -5.73
C THR A 233 5.86 16.16 -6.28
N PHE A 234 6.59 15.05 -6.25
CA PHE A 234 7.92 14.92 -6.83
C PHE A 234 7.92 15.14 -8.35
N VAL A 235 6.97 14.54 -9.08
CA VAL A 235 6.82 14.74 -10.53
C VAL A 235 6.44 16.19 -10.85
N ASP A 236 5.56 16.80 -10.06
CA ASP A 236 5.22 18.22 -10.19
C ASP A 236 6.44 19.14 -10.00
N ALA A 237 7.27 18.84 -8.99
CA ALA A 237 8.52 19.56 -8.76
C ALA A 237 9.51 19.39 -9.92
N HIS A 238 9.55 18.20 -10.54
CA HIS A 238 10.38 17.94 -11.71
C HIS A 238 9.90 18.71 -12.95
N ASP A 239 8.58 18.84 -13.14
CA ASP A 239 7.98 19.66 -14.21
C ASP A 239 8.34 21.13 -14.06
N ALA A 240 8.25 21.67 -12.85
CA ALA A 240 8.69 23.02 -12.55
C ALA A 240 10.21 23.22 -12.79
N LEU A 241 11.04 22.21 -12.49
CA LEU A 241 12.49 22.25 -12.75
C LEU A 241 12.78 22.34 -14.26
N GLU A 242 12.09 21.56 -15.09
CA GLU A 242 12.25 21.61 -16.56
C GLU A 242 11.73 22.93 -17.15
N ILE A 243 10.59 23.43 -16.68
CA ILE A 243 10.07 24.75 -17.06
C ILE A 243 11.08 25.86 -16.72
N GLY A 244 11.70 25.80 -15.54
CA GLY A 244 12.73 26.76 -15.14
C GLY A 244 13.95 26.73 -16.05
N ARG A 245 14.35 25.54 -16.53
CA ARG A 245 15.45 25.38 -17.50
C ARG A 245 15.10 25.99 -18.85
N ASP A 246 13.90 25.73 -19.37
CA ASP A 246 13.41 26.33 -20.62
C ASP A 246 13.43 27.87 -20.54
N HIS A 247 12.92 28.43 -19.43
CA HIS A 247 12.97 29.87 -19.20
C HIS A 247 14.40 30.43 -19.10
N LEU A 248 15.30 29.69 -18.46
CA LEU A 248 16.71 30.08 -18.35
C LEU A 248 17.40 30.09 -19.73
N GLU A 249 17.11 29.10 -20.59
CA GLU A 249 17.62 29.05 -21.97
C GLU A 249 17.12 30.22 -22.83
N ASP A 250 15.90 30.69 -22.58
CA ASP A 250 15.30 31.85 -23.24
C ASP A 250 15.72 33.21 -22.64
N GLU A 251 16.65 33.23 -21.68
CA GLU A 251 17.07 34.42 -20.89
C GLU A 251 15.90 35.10 -20.14
N ALA A 252 14.81 34.37 -19.87
CA ALA A 252 13.66 34.81 -19.10
C ALA A 252 13.91 34.61 -17.59
N PHE A 253 14.91 35.30 -17.05
CA PHE A 253 15.45 35.00 -15.72
C PHE A 253 14.43 35.08 -14.58
N ASP A 254 13.52 36.06 -14.58
CA ASP A 254 12.53 36.17 -13.49
C ASP A 254 11.55 34.98 -13.52
N ASP A 255 11.10 34.55 -14.70
CA ASP A 255 10.24 33.36 -14.85
C ASP A 255 11.00 32.07 -14.49
N ALA A 256 12.29 31.98 -14.84
CA ALA A 256 13.15 30.85 -14.46
C ALA A 256 13.33 30.76 -12.94
N ILE A 257 13.56 31.89 -12.26
CA ILE A 257 13.68 31.95 -10.80
C ILE A 257 12.40 31.44 -10.14
N ASP A 258 11.24 31.94 -10.57
CA ASP A 258 9.95 31.55 -10.00
C ASP A 258 9.72 30.04 -10.16
N ALA A 259 10.00 29.47 -11.33
CA ALA A 259 9.84 28.03 -11.58
C ALA A 259 10.83 27.17 -10.77
N PHE A 260 12.08 27.60 -10.61
CA PHE A 260 13.04 26.89 -9.76
C PHE A 260 12.70 26.96 -8.27
N GLU A 261 12.18 28.09 -7.78
CA GLU A 261 11.67 28.21 -6.40
C GLU A 261 10.43 27.33 -6.17
N GLU A 262 9.55 27.20 -7.17
CA GLU A 262 8.42 26.27 -7.14
C GLU A 262 8.90 24.81 -7.07
N ALA A 263 9.86 24.42 -7.93
CA ALA A 263 10.48 23.10 -7.87
C ALA A 263 11.11 22.80 -6.50
N ALA A 264 11.89 23.74 -5.95
CA ALA A 264 12.47 23.61 -4.62
C ALA A 264 11.41 23.40 -3.53
N THR A 265 10.29 24.14 -3.60
CA THR A 265 9.18 23.98 -2.66
C THR A 265 8.58 22.58 -2.74
N GLY A 266 8.30 22.08 -3.95
CA GLY A 266 7.74 20.73 -4.12
C GLY A 266 8.67 19.62 -3.63
N TYR A 267 9.98 19.72 -3.89
CA TYR A 267 10.95 18.76 -3.34
C TYR A 267 11.03 18.83 -1.81
N SER A 268 10.98 20.02 -1.22
CA SER A 268 10.96 20.19 0.23
C SER A 268 9.70 19.60 0.89
N GLU A 269 8.53 19.82 0.27
CA GLU A 269 7.27 19.22 0.70
C GLU A 269 7.31 17.69 0.62
N THR A 270 7.86 17.16 -0.48
CA THR A 270 8.09 15.72 -0.66
C THR A 270 9.00 15.16 0.45
N ALA A 271 10.16 15.77 0.69
CA ALA A 271 11.09 15.33 1.74
C ALA A 271 10.45 15.35 3.14
N GLY A 272 9.67 16.39 3.45
CA GLY A 272 8.97 16.50 4.72
C GLY A 272 7.85 15.47 4.92
N ALA A 273 7.11 15.13 3.85
CA ALA A 273 6.10 14.08 3.89
C ALA A 273 6.74 12.70 4.15
N LEU A 274 7.87 12.42 3.48
CA LEU A 274 8.60 11.17 3.64
C LEU A 274 9.21 11.02 5.03
N GLU A 275 9.84 12.06 5.58
CA GLU A 275 10.37 12.04 6.96
C GLU A 275 9.25 11.77 7.99
N ALA A 276 8.05 12.32 7.77
CA ALA A 276 6.92 12.07 8.65
C ALA A 276 6.42 10.62 8.55
N GLY A 277 6.28 10.11 7.32
CA GLY A 277 5.78 8.77 7.04
C GLY A 277 6.73 7.64 7.44
N GLU A 278 8.05 7.87 7.38
CA GLU A 278 9.08 6.89 7.74
C GLU A 278 8.89 6.34 9.16
N SER A 279 8.45 7.19 10.11
CA SER A 279 8.30 6.81 11.52
C SER A 279 7.23 5.75 11.80
N THR A 280 6.30 5.57 10.87
CA THR A 280 5.21 4.59 10.93
C THR A 280 5.32 3.54 9.83
N ALA A 281 6.36 3.60 9.00
CA ALA A 281 6.51 2.69 7.88
C ALA A 281 6.95 1.29 8.35
N PRO A 282 6.38 0.21 7.78
CA PRO A 282 6.89 -1.14 7.94
C PRO A 282 8.36 -1.25 7.50
N ASP A 283 9.12 -2.14 8.14
CA ASP A 283 10.57 -2.30 7.91
C ASP A 283 10.92 -2.51 6.42
N GLY A 284 10.11 -3.27 5.67
CA GLY A 284 10.31 -3.49 4.23
C GLY A 284 10.15 -2.25 3.36
N LEU A 285 9.47 -1.20 3.85
CA LEU A 285 9.25 0.05 3.11
C LEU A 285 10.25 1.15 3.45
N LEU A 286 10.98 1.06 4.58
CA LEU A 286 11.87 2.14 5.06
C LEU A 286 12.90 2.59 4.02
N THR A 287 13.47 1.64 3.26
CA THR A 287 14.48 1.97 2.24
C THR A 287 13.93 2.88 1.13
N TYR A 288 12.64 2.76 0.81
CA TYR A 288 11.97 3.61 -0.18
C TYR A 288 11.81 5.05 0.32
N PHE A 289 11.43 5.22 1.59
CA PHE A 289 11.36 6.52 2.24
C PHE A 289 12.74 7.19 2.31
N ASP A 290 13.76 6.44 2.74
CA ASP A 290 15.14 6.93 2.83
C ASP A 290 15.66 7.39 1.47
N THR A 291 15.48 6.57 0.43
CA THR A 291 15.98 6.83 -0.92
C THR A 291 15.31 8.07 -1.50
N LEU A 292 13.98 8.10 -1.52
CA LEU A 292 13.21 9.20 -2.11
C LEU A 292 13.38 10.49 -1.30
N GLY A 293 13.49 10.40 0.03
CA GLY A 293 13.75 11.54 0.91
C GLY A 293 15.15 12.15 0.68
N CYS A 294 16.17 11.29 0.52
CA CYS A 294 17.52 11.71 0.15
C CYS A 294 17.53 12.41 -1.22
N GLN A 295 16.84 11.84 -2.21
CA GLN A 295 16.73 12.42 -3.55
C GLN A 295 16.03 13.79 -3.51
N ALA A 296 14.86 13.87 -2.88
CA ALA A 296 14.09 15.10 -2.75
C ALA A 296 14.93 16.21 -2.08
N THR A 297 15.65 15.90 -1.01
CA THR A 297 16.53 16.88 -0.33
C THR A 297 17.62 17.43 -1.25
N ASN A 298 18.30 16.56 -2.02
CA ASN A 298 19.36 17.01 -2.93
C ASN A 298 18.80 17.72 -4.19
N LEU A 299 17.59 17.38 -4.62
CA LEU A 299 16.91 18.05 -5.72
C LEU A 299 16.36 19.42 -5.31
N GLU A 300 15.95 19.61 -4.06
CA GLU A 300 15.68 20.93 -3.48
C GLU A 300 16.92 21.82 -3.57
N ASP A 301 18.08 21.32 -3.09
CA ASP A 301 19.36 22.03 -3.17
C ASP A 301 19.70 22.41 -4.62
N ALA A 302 19.51 21.48 -5.56
CA ALA A 302 19.78 21.71 -6.99
C ALA A 302 18.87 22.82 -7.55
N ALA A 303 17.57 22.76 -7.28
CA ALA A 303 16.60 23.77 -7.73
C ALA A 303 16.92 25.16 -7.17
N LEU A 304 17.27 25.26 -5.88
CA LEU A 304 17.69 26.53 -5.28
C LEU A 304 18.98 27.09 -5.91
N ALA A 305 19.95 26.23 -6.21
CA ALA A 305 21.18 26.63 -6.88
C ALA A 305 20.93 27.09 -8.34
N PHE A 306 20.01 26.44 -9.07
CA PHE A 306 19.57 26.93 -10.38
C PHE A 306 18.87 28.29 -10.29
N ALA A 307 18.03 28.51 -9.27
CA ALA A 307 17.44 29.82 -9.02
C ALA A 307 18.52 30.90 -8.77
N ASP A 308 19.57 30.57 -8.00
CA ASP A 308 20.72 31.46 -7.79
C ASP A 308 21.49 31.75 -9.08
N ALA A 309 21.68 30.74 -9.93
CA ALA A 309 22.30 30.91 -11.24
C ALA A 309 21.48 31.87 -12.13
N ALA A 310 20.15 31.72 -12.14
CA ALA A 310 19.25 32.61 -12.87
C ALA A 310 19.28 34.05 -12.31
N ARG A 311 19.34 34.23 -10.99
CA ARG A 311 19.51 35.56 -10.35
C ARG A 311 20.82 36.22 -10.75
N ALA A 312 21.92 35.47 -10.75
CA ALA A 312 23.23 35.97 -11.17
C ALA A 312 23.26 36.33 -12.66
N GLY A 313 22.63 35.51 -13.51
CA GLY A 313 22.44 35.77 -14.93
C GLY A 313 21.68 37.07 -15.19
N ARG A 314 20.58 37.31 -14.48
CA ARG A 314 19.81 38.57 -14.53
C ARG A 314 20.67 39.79 -14.22
N ASP A 315 21.60 39.65 -13.27
CA ASP A 315 22.44 40.74 -12.78
C ASP A 315 23.75 40.91 -13.61
N ASP A 316 23.90 40.16 -14.72
CA ASP A 316 25.11 40.09 -15.57
C ASP A 316 26.37 39.64 -14.78
N ASP A 317 26.17 38.90 -13.69
CA ASP A 317 27.23 38.30 -12.87
C ASP A 317 27.56 36.88 -13.37
N ARG A 318 28.38 36.83 -14.41
CA ARG A 318 28.78 35.57 -15.04
C ARG A 318 29.52 34.63 -14.08
N ASP A 319 30.43 35.16 -13.25
CA ASP A 319 31.22 34.32 -12.34
C ASP A 319 30.30 33.71 -11.26
N GLY A 320 29.30 34.47 -10.80
CA GLY A 320 28.26 33.98 -9.90
C GLY A 320 27.37 32.91 -10.54
N ALA A 321 26.93 33.12 -11.79
CA ALA A 321 26.11 32.16 -12.51
C ALA A 321 26.83 30.82 -12.74
N GLU A 322 28.09 30.86 -13.18
CA GLU A 322 28.91 29.65 -13.39
C GLU A 322 29.15 28.88 -12.08
N ALA A 323 29.31 29.57 -10.94
CA ALA A 323 29.48 28.93 -9.65
C ALA A 323 28.19 28.25 -9.16
N ALA A 324 27.05 28.95 -9.26
CA ALA A 324 25.76 28.40 -8.84
C ALA A 324 25.30 27.23 -9.73
N GLU A 325 25.60 27.27 -11.04
CA GLU A 325 25.37 26.13 -11.93
C GLU A 325 26.18 24.91 -11.52
N ALA A 326 27.45 25.09 -11.14
CA ALA A 326 28.27 23.99 -10.63
C ALA A 326 27.74 23.42 -9.31
N ASP A 327 27.26 24.28 -8.39
CA ASP A 327 26.63 23.83 -7.15
C ASP A 327 25.34 23.02 -7.44
N ALA A 328 24.57 23.41 -8.47
CA ALA A 328 23.39 22.68 -8.92
C ALA A 328 23.75 21.31 -9.52
N GLU A 329 24.77 21.24 -10.38
CA GLU A 329 25.29 19.99 -10.94
C GLU A 329 25.78 19.05 -9.83
N ASP A 330 26.55 19.56 -8.86
CA ASP A 330 27.01 18.78 -7.71
C ASP A 330 25.84 18.26 -6.86
N ALA A 331 24.71 18.98 -6.80
CA ALA A 331 23.52 18.54 -6.08
C ALA A 331 22.73 17.47 -6.84
N LEU A 332 22.62 17.58 -8.17
CA LEU A 332 22.05 16.53 -9.02
C LEU A 332 22.86 15.22 -8.91
N ASP A 333 24.19 15.31 -8.91
CA ASP A 333 25.05 14.14 -8.74
C ASP A 333 24.82 13.46 -7.37
N ARG A 334 24.61 14.24 -6.29
CA ARG A 334 24.28 13.69 -4.98
C ARG A 334 22.90 13.02 -4.93
N ALA A 335 21.91 13.56 -5.65
CA ALA A 335 20.60 12.93 -5.76
C ALA A 335 20.71 11.56 -6.47
N GLU A 336 21.53 11.43 -7.51
CA GLU A 336 21.80 10.15 -8.18
C GLU A 336 22.50 9.13 -7.26
N ASP A 337 23.31 9.62 -6.31
CA ASP A 337 24.06 8.79 -5.37
C ASP A 337 23.24 8.29 -4.16
N CYS A 338 21.95 8.67 -4.03
CA CYS A 338 21.07 8.26 -2.92
C CYS A 338 20.62 6.77 -2.94
N ARG A 339 21.17 5.95 -3.84
CA ARG A 339 20.85 4.52 -4.05
C ARG A 339 21.60 3.55 -3.13
#